data_AF-A0A2V8ZBF0-F1
#
_entry.id   AF-A0A2V8ZBF0-F1
#
_cell.length_a   1.000
_cell.length_b   1.000
_cell.length_c   1.000
_cell.angle_alpha   90.00
_cell.angle_beta   90.00
_cell.angle_gamma   90.00
#
_symmetry.space_group_name_H-M   'P 1'
#
loop_
_entity.id
_entity.type
_entity.pdbx_description
1 polymer ?
#
loop_
_entity_poly.entity_id
_entity_poly.type
_entity_poly.pdbx_seq_one_letter_code
_entity_poly.pdbx_strand_id
1 'polypeptide(L)'
;MTPTGYFLEHLWLIPLFPLVTAALMLLVGRRLPNSAVSVFCVGSVGLSFVYSLGAVTQLLSADPENRVVQHILFEWLTPGQMLL
;
A
#
# COMPACT_ATOMS: atom_id res chain seq x y z
N MET A 1 10.30 13.37 17.07
CA MET A 1 9.44 14.05 16.05
C MET A 1 8.57 13.01 15.38
N THR A 2 7.37 13.36 14.86
CA THR A 2 6.59 12.44 14.05
C THR A 2 7.40 12.02 12.82
N PRO A 3 7.53 10.71 12.52
CA PRO A 3 8.22 10.28 11.31
C PRO A 3 7.47 10.81 10.10
N THR A 4 8.17 11.54 9.25
CA THR A 4 7.62 12.11 8.02
C THR A 4 8.50 11.70 6.85
N GLY A 5 7.94 11.69 5.66
CA GLY A 5 8.65 11.30 4.47
C GLY A 5 7.73 10.74 3.40
N TYR A 6 8.22 10.83 2.17
CA TYR A 6 7.45 10.48 0.98
C TYR A 6 6.78 9.09 1.07
N PHE A 7 7.50 8.06 1.51
CA PHE A 7 6.96 6.70 1.56
C PHE A 7 5.92 6.53 2.67
N LEU A 8 6.15 7.14 3.84
CA LEU A 8 5.20 7.10 4.96
C LEU A 8 3.89 7.84 4.64
N GLU A 9 3.96 8.96 3.94
CA GLU A 9 2.76 9.72 3.53
C GLU A 9 1.97 9.00 2.42
N HIS A 10 2.59 8.07 1.70
CA HIS A 10 2.01 7.37 0.55
C HIS A 10 1.83 5.86 0.77
N LEU A 11 1.64 5.41 2.03
CA LEU A 11 1.40 3.99 2.33
C LEU A 11 0.21 3.39 1.58
N TRP A 12 -0.78 4.22 1.21
CA TRP A 12 -1.95 3.80 0.41
C TRP A 12 -1.58 3.26 -0.99
N LEU A 13 -0.40 3.58 -1.51
CA LEU A 13 0.07 3.06 -2.79
C LEU A 13 0.42 1.57 -2.75
N ILE A 14 0.85 1.04 -1.59
CA ILE A 14 1.23 -0.36 -1.41
C ILE A 14 0.09 -1.31 -1.80
N PRO A 15 -1.15 -1.17 -1.29
CA PRO A 15 -2.27 -1.98 -1.76
C PRO A 15 -2.82 -1.52 -3.13
N LEU A 16 -2.58 -0.26 -3.52
CA LEU A 16 -3.10 0.26 -4.79
C LEU A 16 -2.45 -0.42 -6.00
N PHE A 17 -1.13 -0.62 -6.02
CA PHE A 17 -0.47 -1.21 -7.20
C PHE A 17 -1.05 -2.60 -7.55
N PRO A 18 -1.17 -3.54 -6.60
CA PRO A 18 -1.78 -4.84 -6.87
C PRO A 18 -3.26 -4.72 -7.25
N LEU A 19 -4.02 -3.81 -6.63
CA LEU A 19 -5.44 -3.59 -6.95
C LEU A 19 -5.65 -3.09 -8.39
N VAL A 20 -4.85 -2.11 -8.82
CA VAL A 20 -4.90 -1.59 -10.20
C VAL A 20 -4.51 -2.67 -11.19
N THR A 21 -3.47 -3.45 -10.89
CA THR A 21 -3.10 -4.60 -11.73
C THR A 21 -4.19 -5.67 -11.77
N ALA A 22 -4.83 -5.98 -10.64
CA ALA A 22 -5.93 -6.94 -10.60
C ALA A 22 -7.13 -6.46 -11.45
N ALA A 23 -7.50 -5.18 -11.35
CA ALA A 23 -8.54 -4.59 -12.18
C ALA A 23 -8.17 -4.66 -13.68
N LEU A 24 -6.92 -4.36 -14.03
CA LEU A 24 -6.41 -4.50 -15.40
C LEU A 24 -6.52 -5.95 -15.89
N MET A 25 -6.10 -6.93 -15.09
CA MET A 25 -6.20 -8.35 -15.44
C MET A 25 -7.65 -8.81 -15.60
N LEU A 26 -8.56 -8.31 -14.76
CA LEU A 26 -9.98 -8.62 -14.84
C LEU A 26 -10.61 -8.09 -16.14
N LEU A 27 -10.30 -6.85 -16.52
CA LEU A 27 -10.91 -6.16 -17.68
C LEU A 27 -10.30 -6.59 -19.01
N VAL A 28 -8.97 -6.72 -19.07
CA VAL A 28 -8.24 -6.93 -20.34
C VAL A 28 -7.21 -8.06 -20.30
N GLY A 29 -6.99 -8.71 -19.16
CA GLY A 29 -5.94 -9.73 -18.99
C GLY A 29 -6.03 -10.89 -19.97
N ARG A 30 -7.24 -11.29 -20.39
CA ARG A 30 -7.46 -12.34 -21.40
C ARG A 30 -6.91 -12.01 -22.79
N ARG A 31 -6.68 -10.71 -23.08
CA ARG A 31 -6.16 -10.23 -24.37
C ARG A 31 -4.65 -10.02 -24.35
N LEU A 32 -4.00 -10.21 -23.20
CA LEU A 32 -2.57 -9.99 -23.04
C LEU A 32 -1.81 -11.32 -23.21
N PRO A 33 -0.59 -11.30 -23.77
CA PRO A 33 0.28 -12.46 -23.75
C PRO A 33 0.71 -12.80 -22.31
N ASN A 34 1.02 -14.07 -22.05
CA ASN A 34 1.42 -14.54 -20.71
C ASN A 34 2.62 -13.76 -20.14
N SER A 35 3.57 -13.35 -20.99
CA SER A 35 4.71 -12.54 -20.56
C SER A 35 4.29 -11.20 -19.96
N ALA A 36 3.32 -10.51 -20.58
CA ALA A 36 2.81 -9.25 -20.08
C ALA A 36 2.08 -9.44 -18.75
N VAL A 37 1.23 -10.48 -18.64
CA VAL A 37 0.54 -10.83 -17.38
C VAL A 37 1.56 -11.05 -16.26
N SER A 38 2.61 -11.85 -16.50
CA SER A 38 3.66 -12.09 -15.50
C SER A 38 4.38 -10.80 -15.09
N VAL A 39 4.74 -9.94 -16.05
CA VAL A 39 5.41 -8.66 -15.75
C VAL A 39 4.52 -7.76 -14.91
N PHE A 40 3.24 -7.60 -15.26
CA PHE A 40 2.34 -6.72 -14.49
C PHE A 40 2.06 -7.27 -13.09
N CYS A 41 1.70 -8.56 -12.98
CA CYS A 41 1.36 -9.16 -11.69
C CYS A 41 2.54 -9.22 -10.73
N VAL A 42 3.71 -9.64 -11.19
CA VAL A 42 4.91 -9.69 -10.34
C VAL A 42 5.47 -8.28 -10.11
N GLY A 43 5.47 -7.44 -11.15
CA GLY A 43 5.97 -6.08 -11.08
C GLY A 43 5.19 -5.21 -10.10
N SER A 44 3.87 -5.35 -10.02
CA SER A 44 3.06 -4.58 -9.06
C SER A 44 3.34 -4.93 -7.61
N VAL A 45 3.54 -6.22 -7.31
CA VAL A 45 3.99 -6.68 -5.99
C VAL A 45 5.41 -6.20 -5.71
N GLY A 46 6.30 -6.22 -6.71
CA GLY A 46 7.65 -5.68 -6.60
C GLY A 46 7.68 -4.18 -6.29
N LEU A 47 6.85 -3.39 -6.96
CA LEU A 47 6.70 -1.96 -6.67
C LEU A 47 6.16 -1.72 -5.24
N SER A 48 5.19 -2.53 -4.82
CA SER A 48 4.66 -2.50 -3.45
C SER A 48 5.75 -2.78 -2.43
N PHE A 49 6.62 -3.76 -2.70
CA PHE A 49 7.77 -4.07 -1.86
C PHE A 49 8.77 -2.91 -1.77
N VAL A 50 9.07 -2.22 -2.89
CA VAL A 50 9.94 -1.04 -2.88
C VAL A 50 9.37 0.07 -1.99
N TYR A 51 8.06 0.33 -2.07
CA TYR A 51 7.40 1.31 -1.21
C TYR A 51 7.44 0.90 0.26
N SER A 52 7.18 -0.37 0.58
CA SER A 52 7.29 -0.90 1.93
C SER A 52 8.72 -0.77 2.48
N LEU A 53 9.74 -1.06 1.67
CA LEU A 53 11.14 -0.89 2.06
C LEU A 53 11.46 0.57 2.36
N GLY A 54 11.03 1.50 1.51
CA GLY A 54 11.16 2.93 1.73
C GLY A 54 10.46 3.43 3.00
N ALA A 55 9.29 2.88 3.33
CA ALA A 55 8.59 3.22 4.57
C ALA A 55 9.32 2.68 5.81
N VAL A 56 9.82 1.44 5.76
CA VAL A 56 10.60 0.84 6.85
C VAL A 56 11.92 1.59 7.08
N THR A 57 12.63 1.98 6.03
CA THR A 57 13.87 2.78 6.19
C THR A 57 13.59 4.15 6.82
N GLN A 58 12.48 4.79 6.46
CA GLN A 58 12.05 6.05 7.08
C GLN A 58 11.66 5.85 8.57
N LEU A 59 10.96 4.76 8.91
CA LEU A 59 10.67 4.42 10.32
C LEU A 59 11.94 4.15 11.12
N LEU A 60 12.90 3.41 10.56
CA LEU A 60 14.16 3.13 11.24
C LEU A 60 15.01 4.38 11.45
N SER A 61 14.86 5.38 10.59
CA SER A 61 15.53 6.68 10.71
C SER A 61 14.91 7.59 11.77
N ALA A 62 13.69 7.31 12.23
CA ALA A 62 13.04 8.05 13.30
C ALA A 62 13.54 7.62 14.69
N ASP A 63 13.34 8.52 15.67
CA ASP A 63 13.61 8.26 17.09
C ASP A 63 12.94 6.95 17.52
N PRO A 64 13.60 6.09 18.32
CA PRO A 64 13.05 4.79 18.72
C PRO A 64 11.64 4.86 19.31
N GLU A 65 11.34 5.93 20.06
CA GLU A 65 10.04 6.18 20.70
C GLU A 65 8.93 6.55 19.69
N ASN A 66 9.29 6.99 18.49
CA ASN A 66 8.36 7.52 17.49
C ASN A 66 8.21 6.61 16.26
N ARG A 67 8.64 5.35 16.28
CA ARG A 67 8.60 4.45 15.10
C ARG A 67 7.22 3.83 14.83
N VAL A 68 6.17 4.62 14.97
CA VAL A 68 4.79 4.23 14.67
C VAL A 68 4.15 5.32 13.82
N VAL A 69 3.59 4.93 12.67
CA VAL A 69 2.84 5.81 11.78
C VAL A 69 1.56 5.08 11.38
N GLN A 70 0.43 5.80 11.46
CA GLN A 70 -0.87 5.29 11.05
C GLN A 70 -1.58 6.35 10.21
N HIS A 71 -2.10 5.93 9.06
CA HIS A 71 -2.98 6.74 8.24
C HIS A 71 -4.38 6.11 8.22
N ILE A 72 -5.34 6.79 8.84
CA ILE A 72 -6.76 6.43 8.76
C ILE A 72 -7.30 7.07 7.48
N LEU A 73 -7.57 6.26 6.46
CA LEU A 73 -8.04 6.76 5.16
C LEU A 73 -9.51 7.18 5.22
N PHE A 74 -10.35 6.36 5.85
CA PHE A 74 -11.76 6.61 6.09
C PHE A 74 -12.29 5.67 7.17
N GLU A 75 -13.45 6.00 7.73
CA GLU A 75 -14.21 5.12 8.62
C GLU A 75 -15.13 4.23 7.79
N TRP A 76 -14.98 2.90 7.90
CA TRP A 76 -15.75 1.94 7.07
C TRP A 76 -17.22 1.86 7.51
N LEU A 77 -17.47 1.70 8.81
CA LEU A 77 -18.80 1.61 9.39
C LEU A 77 -18.74 2.13 10.82
N THR A 78 -19.58 3.11 11.14
CA THR A 78 -19.70 3.66 12.48
C THR A 78 -20.45 2.67 13.36
N PRO A 79 -19.81 2.08 14.38
CA PRO A 79 -20.53 1.23 15.31
C PRO A 79 -21.60 2.05 16.03
N GLY A 80 -22.79 1.48 16.19
CA GLY A 80 -23.86 2.12 16.96
C GLY A 80 -23.46 2.33 18.41
N GLN A 81 -24.11 3.30 19.07
CA GLN A 81 -23.85 3.60 20.48
C GLN A 81 -24.11 2.37 21.36
N MET A 82 -23.08 1.85 22.02
CA MET A 82 -23.25 0.78 23.01
C MET A 82 -23.80 1.40 24.30
N LEU A 83 -25.10 1.22 24.53
CA LEU A 83 -25.76 1.63 25.77
C LEU A 83 -25.48 0.57 26.85
N LEU A 84 -24.37 0.72 27.58
CA LEU A 84 -24.13 0.06 28.86
C LEU A 84 -23.89 1.12 29.93
#